data_AF-A0A9P6BJP7-F1
#
_entry.id   AF-A0A9P6BJP7-F1
#
_cell.length_a   1.000
_cell.length_b   1.000
_cell.length_c   1.000
_cell.angle_alpha   90.00
_cell.angle_beta   90.00
_cell.angle_gamma   90.00
#
_symmetry.space_group_name_H-M   'P 1'
#
loop_
_entity.id
_entity.type
_entity.pdbx_description
1 polymer ?
#
loop_
_entity_poly.entity_id
_entity_poly.type
_entity_poly.pdbx_seq_one_letter_code
_entity_poly.pdbx_strand_id
1 'polypeptide(L)'
;MTEQQFQRFRLADTIEEVCIRSVDTTTDTDDSSFYVGFQDIQDVFPNALRFKLNGHPIPFLTEPNGNRIQPWRIAFYRDEILDVITGTPLSSGQNSQELPLSSTDVVASPNPALVVHNSQQAGMINFDLALNLSTLEKHMAENKEYSQEMMQTQKQITTLLLEAKEKDDKMIFMQNQMLDLQNQALDRLAILQKHTHAILVQNFELHEYPIPRLFIILPVDRSKWSPTKILENKFRLHFLCECGDHTMEASKSSQNQIHIAKHEGYEIRNGTEFFHKYGKYMLILMRALKMGMQTVSISVPHIPIQQLVDAGIDFSISYMEALSVEYPALNSLNSIDEYEGLEGADLRQLGTFLQINDQDRKLGNLYRITIETGHVKWVCIDHFRSTYKETEQKAFADTVAVNGGNYDSQLGKVIIELRTRIRAEEFFNALAKARHVYDLDITFAWNCTRADLESFENALKKSSVSVLRLDLRHFQASTASKLFSTSTRYEILVRIMEHTTMKMIHIVLSKDFIKLHNLQPKRSTCSPKLSFELALGSVGSSDLLTLVNSLKTNTTLTTLNLRGNEIGNEGAQALSEALKTNTTLTTLNLR
;
A
#
# COMPACT_ATOMS: atom_id res chain seq x y z
N MET A 1 -47.17 -8.64 -11.78
CA MET A 1 -46.49 -7.33 -11.68
C MET A 1 -45.25 -7.58 -10.86
N THR A 2 -44.08 -7.59 -11.49
CA THR A 2 -42.79 -7.65 -10.78
C THR A 2 -42.53 -6.31 -10.13
N GLU A 3 -42.23 -6.30 -8.83
CA GLU A 3 -41.75 -5.10 -8.14
C GLU A 3 -40.46 -4.63 -8.81
N GLN A 4 -40.40 -3.36 -9.21
CA GLN A 4 -39.14 -2.76 -9.65
C GLN A 4 -38.24 -2.63 -8.42
N GLN A 5 -37.07 -3.26 -8.48
CA GLN A 5 -36.04 -3.12 -7.47
C GLN A 5 -35.10 -1.98 -7.84
N PHE A 6 -34.64 -1.24 -6.83
CA PHE A 6 -33.82 -0.06 -6.98
C PHE A 6 -32.56 -0.17 -6.12
N GLN A 7 -31.45 0.37 -6.62
CA GLN A 7 -30.25 0.64 -5.82
C GLN A 7 -30.30 2.08 -5.32
N ARG A 8 -30.03 2.29 -4.03
CA ARG A 8 -29.96 3.61 -3.41
C ARG A 8 -28.55 4.18 -3.53
N PHE A 9 -28.43 5.42 -3.99
CA PHE A 9 -27.18 6.15 -4.15
C PHE A 9 -27.23 7.45 -3.36
N ARG A 10 -26.11 7.86 -2.76
CA ARG A 10 -25.99 9.09 -1.97
C ARG A 10 -24.91 10.01 -2.53
N LEU A 11 -25.21 11.30 -2.64
CA LEU A 11 -24.23 12.35 -2.92
C LEU A 11 -24.47 13.51 -1.94
N ALA A 12 -23.50 13.76 -1.05
CA ALA A 12 -23.69 14.63 0.12
C ALA A 12 -24.97 14.24 0.90
N ASP A 13 -25.94 15.15 1.01
CA ASP A 13 -27.20 14.94 1.73
C ASP A 13 -28.36 14.40 0.85
N THR A 14 -28.14 14.25 -0.46
CA THR A 14 -29.16 13.76 -1.41
C THR A 14 -29.06 12.25 -1.57
N ILE A 15 -30.19 11.55 -1.49
CA ILE A 15 -30.31 10.10 -1.76
C ILE A 15 -31.33 9.89 -2.87
N GLU A 16 -30.93 9.19 -3.94
CA GLU A 16 -31.78 8.86 -5.09
C GLU A 16 -31.79 7.35 -5.37
N GLU A 17 -32.81 6.89 -6.09
CA GLU A 17 -33.04 5.49 -6.42
C GLU A 17 -32.90 5.23 -7.93
N VAL A 18 -32.00 4.31 -8.30
CA VAL A 18 -31.73 3.94 -9.69
C VAL A 18 -32.18 2.50 -9.94
N CYS A 19 -32.95 2.28 -11.01
CA CYS A 19 -33.47 0.96 -11.38
C CYS A 19 -32.33 -0.07 -11.57
N ILE A 20 -32.51 -1.26 -11.00
CA ILE A 20 -31.61 -2.38 -11.30
C ILE A 20 -32.03 -3.11 -12.59
N ARG A 21 -31.06 -3.72 -13.26
CA ARG A 21 -31.25 -4.52 -14.48
C ARG A 21 -30.78 -5.95 -14.22
N SER A 22 -31.47 -6.95 -14.76
CA SER A 22 -31.06 -8.36 -14.74
C SER A 22 -30.28 -8.73 -16.01
N VAL A 23 -29.41 -9.73 -15.91
CA VAL A 23 -28.83 -10.40 -17.08
C VAL A 23 -29.69 -11.60 -17.46
N ASP A 24 -30.28 -11.58 -18.66
CA ASP A 24 -31.02 -12.74 -19.21
C ASP A 24 -30.04 -13.88 -19.54
N THR A 25 -29.77 -14.73 -18.56
CA THR A 25 -29.03 -15.99 -18.73
C THR A 25 -29.85 -17.14 -18.16
N THR A 26 -30.18 -18.12 -19.01
CA THR A 26 -31.02 -19.27 -18.67
C THR A 26 -30.27 -20.34 -17.88
N THR A 27 -29.74 -19.97 -16.71
CA THR A 27 -29.17 -20.88 -15.71
C THR A 27 -29.48 -20.33 -14.32
N ASP A 28 -30.19 -21.12 -13.52
CA ASP A 28 -30.74 -20.69 -12.24
C ASP A 28 -29.65 -20.48 -11.16
N THR A 29 -29.97 -19.60 -10.20
CA THR A 29 -29.24 -19.36 -8.94
C THR A 29 -27.80 -18.82 -8.98
N ASP A 30 -27.67 -17.48 -9.05
CA ASP A 30 -26.76 -16.73 -8.15
C ASP A 30 -27.20 -15.25 -8.04
N ASP A 31 -26.95 -14.60 -6.89
CA ASP A 31 -27.37 -13.22 -6.58
C ASP A 31 -26.54 -12.15 -7.35
N SER A 32 -25.60 -12.61 -8.19
CA SER A 32 -24.74 -11.85 -9.09
C SER A 32 -25.39 -11.45 -10.42
N SER A 33 -26.66 -11.83 -10.63
CA SER A 33 -27.42 -11.60 -11.88
C SER A 33 -27.96 -10.17 -12.04
N PHE A 34 -27.89 -9.33 -11.00
CA PHE A 34 -28.39 -7.95 -10.99
C PHE A 34 -27.27 -6.90 -11.01
N TYR A 35 -27.46 -5.86 -11.82
CA TYR A 35 -26.50 -4.77 -11.98
C TYR A 35 -27.19 -3.42 -12.15
N VAL A 36 -26.44 -2.34 -11.92
CA VAL A 36 -26.88 -0.97 -12.25
C VAL A 36 -26.02 -0.44 -13.39
N GLY A 37 -26.64 0.11 -14.44
CA GLY A 37 -25.94 0.70 -15.57
C GLY A 37 -25.31 2.04 -15.18
N PHE A 38 -24.06 2.27 -15.58
CA PHE A 38 -23.37 3.53 -15.24
C PHE A 38 -24.06 4.75 -15.87
N GLN A 39 -24.60 4.60 -17.09
CA GLN A 39 -25.41 5.65 -17.73
C GLN A 39 -26.65 5.97 -16.90
N ASP A 40 -27.38 4.96 -16.42
CA ASP A 40 -28.58 5.16 -15.58
C ASP A 40 -28.25 5.94 -14.29
N ILE A 41 -27.05 5.72 -13.74
CA ILE A 41 -26.56 6.47 -12.58
C ILE A 41 -26.12 7.89 -12.97
N GLN A 42 -25.53 8.09 -14.15
CA GLN A 42 -25.13 9.41 -14.65
C GLN A 42 -26.33 10.28 -15.06
N ASP A 43 -27.44 9.68 -15.51
CA ASP A 43 -28.68 10.40 -15.81
C ASP A 43 -29.29 11.04 -14.54
N VAL A 44 -29.06 10.42 -13.37
CA VAL A 44 -29.45 10.97 -12.04
C VAL A 44 -28.33 11.84 -11.43
N PHE A 45 -27.07 11.46 -11.61
CA PHE A 45 -25.89 12.15 -11.09
C PHE A 45 -24.89 12.49 -12.22
N PRO A 46 -25.08 13.59 -12.97
CA PRO A 46 -24.33 13.88 -14.20
C PRO A 46 -22.80 13.88 -14.10
N ASN A 47 -22.26 14.16 -12.90
CA ASN A 47 -20.82 14.21 -12.64
C ASN A 47 -20.26 12.93 -11.99
N ALA A 48 -21.05 11.85 -11.86
CA ALA A 48 -20.62 10.61 -11.23
C ALA A 48 -19.45 9.97 -11.99
N LEU A 49 -18.40 9.58 -11.25
CA LEU A 49 -17.20 8.92 -11.80
C LEU A 49 -16.91 7.56 -11.16
N ARG A 50 -17.17 7.42 -9.86
CA ARG A 50 -16.88 6.21 -9.06
C ARG A 50 -17.88 6.09 -7.91
N PHE A 51 -17.89 4.92 -7.26
CA PHE A 51 -18.80 4.64 -6.14
C PHE A 51 -18.02 4.06 -4.95
N LYS A 52 -18.56 4.22 -3.75
CA LYS A 52 -18.06 3.62 -2.51
C LYS A 52 -19.18 2.96 -1.72
N LEU A 53 -18.83 1.93 -0.95
CA LEU A 53 -19.64 1.39 0.12
C LEU A 53 -18.78 1.37 1.39
N ASN A 54 -19.27 1.96 2.48
CA ASN A 54 -18.56 2.03 3.77
C ASN A 54 -17.10 2.52 3.63
N GLY A 55 -16.88 3.51 2.75
CA GLY A 55 -15.56 4.09 2.45
C GLY A 55 -14.71 3.32 1.42
N HIS A 56 -15.01 2.05 1.14
CA HIS A 56 -14.27 1.22 0.19
C HIS A 56 -14.77 1.43 -1.26
N PRO A 57 -13.88 1.54 -2.27
CA PRO A 57 -14.29 1.78 -3.65
C PRO A 57 -14.94 0.54 -4.28
N ILE A 58 -16.05 0.74 -4.97
CA ILE A 58 -16.71 -0.29 -5.77
C ILE A 58 -16.12 -0.28 -7.20
N PRO A 59 -15.60 -1.41 -7.70
CA PRO A 59 -15.14 -1.53 -9.09
C PRO A 59 -16.32 -1.68 -10.06
N PHE A 60 -16.10 -1.28 -11.31
CA PHE A 60 -16.96 -1.71 -12.42
C PHE A 60 -16.81 -3.21 -12.66
N LEU A 61 -17.87 -3.88 -13.10
CA LEU A 61 -17.84 -5.30 -13.43
C LEU A 61 -16.86 -5.56 -14.58
N THR A 62 -16.09 -6.64 -14.44
CA THR A 62 -15.06 -7.08 -15.38
C THR A 62 -15.33 -8.49 -15.86
N GLU A 63 -14.86 -8.81 -17.06
CA GLU A 63 -14.79 -10.17 -17.58
C GLU A 63 -13.66 -10.97 -16.88
N PRO A 64 -13.65 -12.32 -16.95
CA PRO A 64 -12.59 -13.16 -16.39
C PRO A 64 -11.17 -12.89 -16.94
N ASN A 65 -11.06 -12.12 -18.02
CA ASN A 65 -9.79 -11.67 -18.61
C ASN A 65 -9.30 -10.31 -18.07
N GLY A 66 -10.03 -9.70 -17.12
CA GLY A 66 -9.71 -8.40 -16.51
C GLY A 66 -10.28 -7.17 -17.23
N ASN A 67 -10.84 -7.31 -18.43
CA ASN A 67 -11.43 -6.20 -19.17
C ASN A 67 -12.76 -5.74 -18.55
N ARG A 68 -13.03 -4.42 -18.55
CA ARG A 68 -14.32 -3.88 -18.07
C ARG A 68 -15.44 -4.22 -19.04
N ILE A 69 -16.56 -4.71 -18.52
CA ILE A 69 -17.76 -4.98 -19.33
C ILE A 69 -18.32 -3.65 -19.84
N GLN A 70 -18.64 -3.58 -21.13
CA GLN A 70 -19.34 -2.45 -21.74
C GLN A 70 -20.81 -2.82 -22.05
N PRO A 71 -21.78 -1.90 -21.89
CA PRO A 71 -21.65 -0.60 -21.23
C PRO A 71 -21.27 -0.75 -19.74
N TRP A 72 -20.54 0.23 -19.19
CA TRP A 72 -20.04 0.14 -17.82
C TRP A 72 -21.20 -0.04 -16.83
N ARG A 73 -20.99 -0.92 -15.85
CA ARG A 73 -21.99 -1.31 -14.86
C ARG A 73 -21.33 -1.76 -13.56
N ILE A 74 -22.05 -1.61 -12.45
CA ILE A 74 -21.63 -2.09 -11.12
C ILE A 74 -22.59 -3.17 -10.62
N ALA A 75 -22.11 -4.01 -9.69
CA ALA A 75 -22.96 -4.99 -9.01
C ALA A 75 -24.09 -4.29 -8.22
N PHE A 76 -25.20 -4.99 -8.05
CA PHE A 76 -26.25 -4.63 -7.10
C PHE A 76 -25.80 -4.99 -5.66
N TYR A 77 -26.05 -4.10 -4.72
CA TYR A 77 -25.81 -4.25 -3.28
C TYR A 77 -27.14 -4.07 -2.55
N ARG A 78 -27.82 -5.20 -2.28
CA ARG A 78 -29.14 -5.23 -1.63
C ARG A 78 -29.09 -4.53 -0.26
N ASP A 79 -30.09 -3.68 0.00
CA ASP A 79 -30.30 -2.90 1.24
C ASP A 79 -29.19 -1.90 1.62
N GLU A 80 -28.14 -1.75 0.80
CA GLU A 80 -27.03 -0.81 1.02
C GLU A 80 -27.23 0.53 0.29
N ILE A 81 -26.56 1.58 0.78
CA ILE A 81 -26.54 2.91 0.16
C ILE A 81 -25.14 3.19 -0.38
N LEU A 82 -25.03 3.44 -1.68
CA LEU A 82 -23.74 3.62 -2.36
C LEU A 82 -23.37 5.10 -2.47
N ASP A 83 -22.21 5.49 -1.94
CA ASP A 83 -21.71 6.86 -2.02
C ASP A 83 -21.16 7.16 -3.43
N VAL A 84 -21.76 8.13 -4.12
CA VAL A 84 -21.34 8.62 -5.42
C VAL A 84 -20.13 9.55 -5.24
N ILE A 85 -19.08 9.31 -6.02
CA ILE A 85 -17.92 10.19 -6.13
C ILE A 85 -18.01 10.93 -7.45
N THR A 86 -18.16 12.25 -7.37
CA THR A 86 -18.06 13.15 -8.52
C THR A 86 -16.62 13.66 -8.69
N GLY A 87 -16.25 13.99 -9.93
CA GLY A 87 -15.05 14.81 -10.16
C GLY A 87 -15.34 16.25 -9.74
N THR A 88 -14.42 16.89 -9.02
CA THR A 88 -14.59 18.24 -8.44
C THR A 88 -15.00 19.28 -9.48
N PRO A 89 -16.21 19.87 -9.39
CA PRO A 89 -16.56 21.10 -10.09
C PRO A 89 -16.15 22.32 -9.23
N LEU A 90 -15.76 23.42 -9.87
CA LEU A 90 -15.69 24.71 -9.18
C LEU A 90 -17.12 25.21 -8.84
N SER A 91 -17.32 25.60 -7.59
CA SER A 91 -18.35 26.59 -7.20
C SER A 91 -17.81 27.38 -5.99
N SER A 92 -17.42 28.64 -6.17
CA SER A 92 -18.28 29.79 -5.89
C SER A 92 -18.93 29.74 -4.51
N GLY A 93 -18.15 30.00 -3.46
CA GLY A 93 -18.68 30.14 -2.11
C GLY A 93 -19.44 31.46 -1.94
N GLN A 94 -20.74 31.38 -1.65
CA GLN A 94 -21.43 32.40 -0.87
C GLN A 94 -21.40 32.00 0.61
N ASN A 95 -20.97 32.92 1.48
CA ASN A 95 -21.69 33.28 2.71
C ASN A 95 -20.90 34.32 3.53
N SER A 96 -21.49 35.50 3.71
CA SER A 96 -21.19 36.45 4.79
C SER A 96 -22.34 37.48 4.92
N GLN A 97 -23.32 37.18 5.78
CA GLN A 97 -24.05 38.21 6.55
C GLN A 97 -23.27 38.38 7.87
N GLU A 98 -23.20 39.52 8.57
CA GLU A 98 -23.71 40.89 8.38
C GLU A 98 -22.84 41.82 9.29
N LEU A 99 -22.89 43.16 9.38
CA LEU A 99 -23.80 44.27 9.02
C LEU A 99 -22.84 45.46 8.61
N PRO A 100 -23.12 46.80 8.68
CA PRO A 100 -24.30 47.53 9.14
C PRO A 100 -24.84 48.65 8.20
N LEU A 101 -25.89 49.32 8.68
CA LEU A 101 -26.39 50.67 8.32
C LEU A 101 -27.21 50.85 7.02
N SER A 102 -28.52 50.72 7.20
CA SER A 102 -29.57 51.66 6.76
C SER A 102 -29.23 52.76 5.74
N SER A 103 -29.96 52.76 4.62
CA SER A 103 -30.53 53.98 4.04
C SER A 103 -31.89 53.66 3.41
N THR A 104 -32.84 54.60 3.51
CA THR A 104 -34.25 54.42 3.15
C THR A 104 -34.55 54.68 1.68
N ASP A 105 -35.60 54.03 1.17
CA ASP A 105 -36.12 54.13 -0.19
C ASP A 105 -36.61 55.53 -0.64
N VAL A 106 -36.91 55.60 -1.95
CA VAL A 106 -38.03 56.32 -2.63
C VAL A 106 -37.66 57.40 -3.68
N VAL A 107 -37.51 56.94 -4.93
CA VAL A 107 -38.26 57.33 -6.16
C VAL A 107 -38.28 58.79 -6.70
N ALA A 108 -37.87 58.88 -7.99
CA ALA A 108 -38.30 59.76 -9.11
C ALA A 108 -37.91 61.26 -9.24
N SER A 109 -37.62 61.60 -10.51
CA SER A 109 -37.55 62.93 -11.16
C SER A 109 -38.98 63.52 -11.42
N PRO A 110 -39.22 64.77 -11.91
CA PRO A 110 -38.37 65.61 -12.78
C PRO A 110 -38.37 67.17 -12.59
N ASN A 111 -37.64 67.87 -13.49
CA ASN A 111 -37.56 69.32 -13.78
C ASN A 111 -38.92 70.05 -14.04
N PRO A 112 -38.98 71.38 -14.29
CA PRO A 112 -38.28 72.57 -13.72
C PRO A 112 -39.23 73.81 -13.51
N ALA A 113 -38.78 74.96 -12.95
CA ALA A 113 -39.41 76.30 -13.15
C ALA A 113 -38.53 77.52 -12.73
N LEU A 114 -38.89 78.72 -13.21
CA LEU A 114 -38.22 80.04 -13.08
C LEU A 114 -38.85 80.98 -12.03
N VAL A 115 -38.25 82.19 -11.89
CA VAL A 115 -38.78 83.54 -11.44
C VAL A 115 -38.06 84.05 -10.17
N VAL A 116 -37.06 84.95 -10.22
CA VAL A 116 -36.98 86.40 -10.60
C VAL A 116 -37.40 87.40 -9.49
N HIS A 117 -36.50 88.40 -9.27
CA HIS A 117 -36.67 89.80 -8.79
C HIS A 117 -36.31 90.26 -7.35
N ASN A 118 -35.37 91.24 -7.32
CA ASN A 118 -35.36 92.50 -6.54
C ASN A 118 -35.24 92.49 -5.00
N SER A 119 -34.70 93.51 -4.32
CA SER A 119 -34.11 94.82 -4.74
C SER A 119 -33.33 95.52 -3.62
N GLN A 120 -32.40 96.40 -4.00
CA GLN A 120 -32.00 97.66 -3.32
C GLN A 120 -31.64 97.67 -1.82
N GLN A 121 -30.41 98.10 -1.52
CA GLN A 121 -30.18 99.42 -0.91
C GLN A 121 -28.71 99.88 -1.11
N ALA A 122 -28.51 101.20 -1.26
CA ALA A 122 -27.21 101.83 -1.46
C ALA A 122 -26.98 102.90 -0.39
N GLY A 123 -25.73 103.05 0.10
CA GLY A 123 -25.41 104.01 1.15
C GLY A 123 -23.94 104.07 1.57
N MET A 124 -23.14 104.84 0.83
CA MET A 124 -21.87 105.49 1.25
C MET A 124 -20.95 104.79 2.28
N ILE A 125 -20.02 103.95 1.80
CA ILE A 125 -18.67 103.80 2.41
C ILE A 125 -17.62 103.85 1.28
N ASN A 126 -17.59 104.96 0.52
CA ASN A 126 -16.84 105.05 -0.73
C ASN A 126 -15.40 105.57 -0.57
N PHE A 127 -14.68 105.06 0.43
CA PHE A 127 -13.22 105.20 0.53
C PHE A 127 -12.55 103.96 1.17
N ASP A 128 -13.24 103.23 2.07
CA ASP A 128 -12.76 101.92 2.58
C ASP A 128 -13.18 100.72 1.71
N LEU A 129 -14.20 100.83 0.85
CA LEU A 129 -14.61 99.69 0.01
C LEU A 129 -13.55 99.32 -1.03
N ALA A 130 -12.87 100.28 -1.66
CA ALA A 130 -11.94 99.99 -2.76
C ALA A 130 -10.70 99.19 -2.31
N LEU A 131 -10.19 99.47 -1.10
CA LEU A 131 -9.06 98.74 -0.51
C LEU A 131 -9.47 97.34 -0.06
N ASN A 132 -10.67 97.20 0.52
CA ASN A 132 -11.19 95.91 0.95
C ASN A 132 -11.64 95.02 -0.22
N LEU A 133 -12.20 95.59 -1.30
CA LEU A 133 -12.64 94.84 -2.48
C LEU A 133 -11.45 94.25 -3.24
N SER A 134 -10.40 95.05 -3.47
CA SER A 134 -9.17 94.58 -4.13
C SER A 134 -8.41 93.54 -3.27
N THR A 135 -8.42 93.68 -1.95
CA THR A 135 -7.86 92.67 -1.03
C THR A 135 -8.70 91.37 -1.04
N LEU A 136 -10.02 91.48 -1.08
CA LEU A 136 -10.93 90.33 -1.16
C LEU A 136 -10.82 89.62 -2.51
N GLU A 137 -10.73 90.34 -3.63
CA GLU A 137 -10.50 89.78 -4.96
C GLU A 137 -9.16 89.03 -5.04
N LYS A 138 -8.09 89.59 -4.43
CA LYS A 138 -6.80 88.92 -4.31
C LYS A 138 -6.91 87.63 -3.50
N HIS A 139 -7.56 87.67 -2.34
CA HIS A 139 -7.80 86.45 -1.54
C HIS A 139 -8.70 85.44 -2.25
N MET A 140 -9.72 85.86 -3.02
CA MET A 140 -10.52 84.94 -3.82
C MET A 140 -9.71 84.29 -4.95
N ALA A 141 -8.77 85.02 -5.56
CA ALA A 141 -7.86 84.47 -6.56
C ALA A 141 -6.87 83.48 -5.93
N GLU A 142 -6.22 83.85 -4.82
CA GLU A 142 -5.30 82.99 -4.06
C GLU A 142 -6.01 81.71 -3.56
N ASN A 143 -7.24 81.81 -3.06
CA ASN A 143 -8.01 80.66 -2.58
C ASN A 143 -8.50 79.77 -3.73
N LYS A 144 -8.72 80.33 -4.92
CA LYS A 144 -9.04 79.59 -6.16
C LYS A 144 -7.82 78.87 -6.72
N GLU A 145 -6.65 79.49 -6.67
CA GLU A 145 -5.35 78.90 -7.03
C GLU A 145 -5.01 77.75 -6.07
N TYR A 146 -5.11 77.97 -4.76
CA TYR A 146 -4.97 76.94 -3.73
C TYR A 146 -5.96 75.77 -3.90
N SER A 147 -7.22 76.07 -4.28
CA SER A 147 -8.22 75.04 -4.61
C SER A 147 -7.84 74.23 -5.86
N GLN A 148 -7.22 74.85 -6.87
CA GLN A 148 -6.71 74.17 -8.06
C GLN A 148 -5.49 73.31 -7.75
N GLU A 149 -4.52 73.81 -6.98
CA GLU A 149 -3.36 73.04 -6.50
C GLU A 149 -3.79 71.84 -5.65
N MET A 150 -4.77 72.02 -4.75
CA MET A 150 -5.35 70.95 -3.97
C MET A 150 -6.01 69.89 -4.86
N MET A 151 -6.78 70.29 -5.87
CA MET A 151 -7.38 69.34 -6.83
C MET A 151 -6.33 68.61 -7.67
N GLN A 152 -5.23 69.28 -8.03
CA GLN A 152 -4.14 68.68 -8.79
C GLN A 152 -3.32 67.70 -7.93
N THR A 153 -3.06 68.05 -6.67
CA THR A 153 -2.43 67.16 -5.66
C THR A 153 -3.31 65.94 -5.40
N GLN A 154 -4.62 66.12 -5.23
CA GLN A 154 -5.57 65.02 -5.04
C GLN A 154 -5.56 64.05 -6.24
N LYS A 155 -5.49 64.56 -7.48
CA LYS A 155 -5.33 63.74 -8.69
C LYS A 155 -4.02 62.95 -8.69
N GLN A 156 -2.90 63.56 -8.29
CA GLN A 156 -1.61 62.85 -8.17
C GLN A 156 -1.66 61.74 -7.12
N ILE A 157 -2.18 62.03 -5.92
CA ILE A 157 -2.38 61.02 -4.86
C ILE A 157 -3.26 59.87 -5.35
N THR A 158 -4.38 60.17 -6.03
CA THR A 158 -5.30 59.15 -6.57
C THR A 158 -4.63 58.28 -7.63
N THR A 159 -3.75 58.86 -8.45
CA THR A 159 -2.96 58.13 -9.46
C THR A 159 -1.94 57.20 -8.80
N LEU A 160 -1.19 57.68 -7.82
CA LEU A 160 -0.22 56.89 -7.06
C LEU A 160 -0.87 55.74 -6.28
N LEU A 161 -2.06 55.96 -5.71
CA LEU A 161 -2.84 54.90 -5.05
C LEU A 161 -3.32 53.83 -6.05
N LEU A 162 -3.66 54.22 -7.28
CA LEU A 162 -4.03 53.28 -8.34
C LEU A 162 -2.82 52.42 -8.76
N GLU A 163 -1.66 53.04 -8.97
CA GLU A 163 -0.41 52.34 -9.29
C GLU A 163 0.08 51.42 -8.16
N ALA A 164 -0.10 51.83 -6.90
CA ALA A 164 0.21 51.00 -5.74
C ALA A 164 -0.69 49.76 -5.73
N LYS A 165 -2.01 49.94 -5.89
CA LYS A 165 -2.97 48.84 -5.97
C LYS A 165 -2.65 47.87 -7.12
N GLU A 166 -2.30 48.36 -8.31
CA GLU A 166 -1.94 47.50 -9.44
C GLU A 166 -0.67 46.67 -9.15
N LYS A 167 0.27 47.19 -8.36
CA LYS A 167 1.46 46.45 -7.90
C LYS A 167 1.11 45.41 -6.85
N ASP A 168 0.21 45.72 -5.92
CA ASP A 168 -0.28 44.78 -4.91
C ASP A 168 -1.09 43.63 -5.55
N ASP A 169 -1.99 43.95 -6.50
CA ASP A 169 -2.75 42.95 -7.28
C ASP A 169 -1.79 42.01 -8.06
N LYS A 170 -0.70 42.54 -8.64
CA LYS A 170 0.37 41.75 -9.27
C LYS A 170 1.15 40.89 -8.27
N MET A 171 1.41 41.41 -7.06
CA MET A 171 2.08 40.65 -5.99
C MET A 171 1.23 39.46 -5.55
N ILE A 172 -0.07 39.68 -5.32
CA ILE A 172 -1.04 38.64 -4.96
C ILE A 172 -1.13 37.58 -6.07
N PHE A 173 -1.16 37.99 -7.34
CA PHE A 173 -1.15 37.06 -8.48
C PHE A 173 0.09 36.15 -8.49
N MET A 174 1.29 36.72 -8.33
CA MET A 174 2.53 35.93 -8.27
C MET A 174 2.57 35.02 -7.04
N GLN A 175 2.05 35.48 -5.90
CA GLN A 175 2.02 34.70 -4.66
C GLN A 175 1.05 33.50 -4.77
N ASN A 176 -0.10 33.68 -5.43
CA ASN A 176 -1.04 32.60 -5.74
C ASN A 176 -0.43 31.58 -6.72
N GLN A 177 0.30 32.04 -7.74
CA GLN A 177 1.02 31.13 -8.65
C GLN A 177 2.11 30.33 -7.93
N MET A 178 2.83 30.94 -6.99
CA MET A 178 3.82 30.25 -6.16
C MET A 178 3.18 29.20 -5.25
N LEU A 179 2.00 29.50 -4.69
CA LEU A 179 1.25 28.57 -3.85
C LEU A 179 0.70 27.38 -4.67
N ASP A 180 0.21 27.61 -5.88
CA ASP A 180 -0.23 26.55 -6.79
C ASP A 180 0.92 25.61 -7.17
N LEU A 181 2.10 26.15 -7.50
CA LEU A 181 3.31 25.36 -7.74
C LEU A 181 3.76 24.55 -6.51
N GLN A 182 3.60 25.09 -5.30
CA GLN A 182 3.88 24.36 -4.05
C GLN A 182 2.88 23.21 -3.83
N ASN A 183 1.59 23.44 -4.06
CA ASN A 183 0.56 22.40 -3.93
C ASN A 183 0.78 21.27 -4.94
N GLN A 184 1.06 21.59 -6.19
CA GLN A 184 1.41 20.60 -7.22
C GLN A 184 2.64 19.76 -6.83
N ALA A 185 3.66 20.38 -6.23
CA ALA A 185 4.85 19.67 -5.73
C ALA A 185 4.52 18.73 -4.54
N LEU A 186 3.62 19.14 -3.64
CA LEU A 186 3.14 18.32 -2.52
C LEU A 186 2.30 17.12 -3.00
N ASP A 187 1.41 17.31 -3.97
CA ASP A 187 0.63 16.22 -4.56
C ASP A 187 1.54 15.18 -5.23
N ARG A 188 2.54 15.64 -6.02
CA ARG A 188 3.55 14.74 -6.61
C ARG A 188 4.37 13.99 -5.55
N LEU A 189 4.69 14.64 -4.43
CA LEU A 189 5.37 13.99 -3.31
C LEU A 189 4.50 12.90 -2.68
N ALA A 190 3.22 13.18 -2.43
CA ALA A 190 2.27 12.21 -1.87
C ALA A 190 2.05 11.00 -2.80
N ILE A 191 1.93 11.24 -4.11
CA ILE A 191 1.83 10.19 -5.13
C ILE A 191 3.11 9.33 -5.14
N LEU A 192 4.29 9.94 -5.15
CA LEU A 192 5.55 9.18 -5.14
C LEU A 192 5.72 8.39 -3.83
N GLN A 193 5.37 8.95 -2.67
CA GLN A 193 5.36 8.23 -1.39
C GLN A 193 4.43 7.03 -1.41
N LYS A 194 3.23 7.15 -1.98
CA LYS A 194 2.27 6.05 -2.14
C LYS A 194 2.83 4.92 -3.00
N HIS A 195 3.41 5.22 -4.16
CA HIS A 195 4.00 4.19 -5.03
C HIS A 195 5.29 3.59 -4.43
N THR A 196 6.08 4.38 -3.71
CA THR A 196 7.23 3.91 -2.92
C THR A 196 6.80 2.91 -1.86
N HIS A 197 5.76 3.25 -1.08
CA HIS A 197 5.22 2.38 -0.06
C HIS A 197 4.72 1.06 -0.67
N ALA A 198 4.04 1.11 -1.83
CA ALA A 198 3.66 -0.09 -2.56
C ALA A 198 4.87 -0.96 -2.91
N ILE A 199 5.96 -0.39 -3.46
CA ILE A 199 7.19 -1.14 -3.80
C ILE A 199 7.87 -1.76 -2.56
N LEU A 200 7.91 -1.05 -1.43
CA LEU A 200 8.58 -1.51 -0.21
C LEU A 200 7.73 -2.48 0.62
N VAL A 201 6.40 -2.35 0.57
CA VAL A 201 5.42 -3.17 1.33
C VAL A 201 4.80 -4.29 0.49
N GLN A 202 5.06 -4.33 -0.83
CA GLN A 202 4.74 -5.47 -1.69
C GLN A 202 5.31 -6.76 -1.09
N ASN A 203 4.45 -7.52 -0.40
CA ASN A 203 4.70 -8.89 -0.02
C ASN A 203 4.64 -9.71 -1.31
N PHE A 204 5.77 -9.87 -2.00
CA PHE A 204 5.86 -10.77 -3.15
C PHE A 204 5.46 -12.17 -2.68
N GLU A 205 4.25 -12.60 -3.06
CA GLU A 205 3.46 -13.58 -2.28
C GLU A 205 4.05 -15.00 -2.24
N LEU A 206 5.07 -15.26 -3.06
CA LEU A 206 5.72 -16.56 -3.19
C LEU A 206 7.03 -16.58 -2.40
N HIS A 207 6.98 -17.20 -1.22
CA HIS A 207 8.13 -17.48 -0.36
C HIS A 207 9.21 -18.35 -1.03
N GLU A 208 8.90 -18.91 -2.20
CA GLU A 208 9.67 -19.91 -2.94
C GLU A 208 10.73 -19.32 -3.88
N TYR A 209 10.54 -18.11 -4.41
CA TYR A 209 11.43 -17.50 -5.41
C TYR A 209 11.67 -16.00 -5.15
N PRO A 210 12.39 -15.65 -4.07
CA PRO A 210 12.69 -14.26 -3.75
C PRO A 210 13.82 -13.74 -4.66
N ILE A 211 13.75 -12.47 -5.06
CA ILE A 211 14.78 -11.77 -5.85
C ILE A 211 15.05 -10.38 -5.24
N PRO A 212 16.30 -9.87 -5.28
CA PRO A 212 16.58 -8.51 -4.83
C PRO A 212 15.82 -7.46 -5.63
N ARG A 213 14.98 -6.69 -4.94
CA ARG A 213 14.11 -5.66 -5.53
C ARG A 213 14.79 -4.30 -5.69
N LEU A 214 15.77 -3.97 -4.84
CA LEU A 214 16.45 -2.68 -4.90
C LEU A 214 17.65 -2.73 -5.86
N PHE A 215 17.59 -1.97 -6.95
CA PHE A 215 18.67 -1.84 -7.92
C PHE A 215 18.69 -0.48 -8.60
N ILE A 216 19.89 -0.08 -9.05
CA ILE A 216 20.18 1.14 -9.81
C ILE A 216 21.07 0.81 -11.02
N ILE A 217 21.31 1.77 -11.91
CA ILE A 217 22.24 1.61 -13.05
C ILE A 217 23.39 2.60 -12.94
N LEU A 218 24.62 2.12 -13.17
CA LEU A 218 25.80 2.96 -13.10
C LEU A 218 26.59 2.87 -14.41
N PRO A 219 27.17 3.99 -14.90
CA PRO A 219 28.05 3.94 -16.05
C PRO A 219 29.32 3.16 -15.70
N VAL A 220 29.80 2.33 -16.63
CA VAL A 220 31.05 1.56 -16.50
C VAL A 220 32.24 2.51 -16.34
N ASP A 221 32.19 3.69 -16.98
CA ASP A 221 33.17 4.75 -16.80
C ASP A 221 32.49 6.03 -16.29
N ARG A 222 32.67 6.30 -14.99
CA ARG A 222 32.11 7.50 -14.33
C ARG A 222 32.76 8.81 -14.78
N SER A 223 33.89 8.77 -15.50
CA SER A 223 34.62 9.96 -15.95
C SER A 223 34.21 10.45 -17.35
N LYS A 224 33.43 9.65 -18.10
CA LYS A 224 33.06 9.91 -19.50
C LYS A 224 31.56 10.14 -19.74
N TRP A 225 30.75 10.21 -18.68
CA TRP A 225 29.32 10.45 -18.83
C TRP A 225 29.05 11.77 -19.55
N SER A 226 28.22 11.72 -20.59
CA SER A 226 27.80 12.88 -21.36
C SER A 226 26.35 12.69 -21.80
N PRO A 227 25.43 13.61 -21.47
CA PRO A 227 24.01 13.47 -21.78
C PRO A 227 23.70 13.56 -23.29
N THR A 228 24.69 13.88 -24.14
CA THR A 228 24.56 13.87 -25.61
C THR A 228 25.08 12.57 -26.27
N LYS A 229 25.60 11.62 -25.48
CA LYS A 229 26.18 10.34 -25.94
C LYS A 229 25.65 9.16 -25.13
N ILE A 230 24.34 9.14 -24.91
CA ILE A 230 23.62 8.15 -24.09
C ILE A 230 23.93 6.71 -24.54
N LEU A 231 23.86 6.45 -25.86
CA LEU A 231 24.04 5.11 -26.44
C LEU A 231 25.49 4.64 -26.56
N GLU A 232 26.48 5.52 -26.45
CA GLU A 232 27.90 5.13 -26.46
C GLU A 232 28.38 4.66 -25.08
N ASN A 233 27.67 5.02 -24.02
CA ASN A 233 28.04 4.71 -22.65
C ASN A 233 27.52 3.32 -22.25
N LYS A 234 28.43 2.42 -21.84
CA LYS A 234 28.04 1.13 -21.25
C LYS A 234 27.57 1.35 -19.82
N PHE A 235 26.42 0.76 -19.47
CA PHE A 235 25.88 0.76 -18.11
C PHE A 235 25.84 -0.65 -17.53
N ARG A 236 25.91 -0.72 -16.19
CA ARG A 236 25.72 -1.96 -15.43
C ARG A 236 24.67 -1.77 -14.35
N LEU A 237 23.86 -2.79 -14.13
CA LEU A 237 22.88 -2.82 -13.05
C LEU A 237 23.58 -3.22 -11.73
N HIS A 238 23.37 -2.42 -10.69
CA HIS A 238 23.89 -2.67 -9.35
C HIS A 238 22.74 -2.80 -8.34
N PHE A 239 22.70 -3.92 -7.62
CA PHE A 239 21.77 -4.11 -6.49
C PHE A 239 22.20 -3.37 -5.22
N LEU A 240 21.22 -2.99 -4.41
CA LEU A 240 21.38 -2.30 -3.13
C LEU A 240 21.06 -3.23 -1.95
N CYS A 241 21.77 -3.02 -0.85
CA CYS A 241 21.59 -3.70 0.43
C CYS A 241 20.51 -2.99 1.27
N GLU A 242 19.44 -3.70 1.62
CA GLU A 242 18.34 -3.30 2.50
C GLU A 242 18.74 -3.33 3.99
N CYS A 243 19.96 -2.89 4.34
CA CYS A 243 20.38 -2.77 5.74
C CYS A 243 19.88 -1.47 6.36
N GLY A 244 19.17 -1.61 7.48
CA GLY A 244 18.61 -0.50 8.25
C GLY A 244 17.30 -0.90 8.92
N ASP A 245 17.08 -0.41 10.13
CA ASP A 245 15.75 -0.45 10.76
C ASP A 245 14.95 0.77 10.29
N HIS A 246 13.70 0.53 9.89
CA HIS A 246 12.76 1.59 9.49
C HIS A 246 11.88 2.05 10.67
N THR A 247 12.20 1.63 11.90
CA THR A 247 11.64 2.20 13.12
C THR A 247 12.34 3.53 13.41
N MET A 248 11.59 4.53 13.90
CA MET A 248 12.07 5.92 14.04
C MET A 248 13.14 6.16 15.12
N GLU A 249 13.70 5.10 15.70
CA GLU A 249 14.76 5.20 16.71
C GLU A 249 16.13 5.16 16.02
N ALA A 250 16.67 6.34 15.77
CA ALA A 250 17.96 6.54 15.11
C ALA A 250 19.11 5.81 15.82
N SER A 251 19.50 4.65 15.29
CA SER A 251 20.69 3.93 15.74
C SER A 251 21.95 4.69 15.31
N LYS A 252 22.86 4.95 16.26
CA LYS A 252 23.99 5.89 16.15
C LYS A 252 25.17 5.39 15.28
N SER A 253 24.92 4.61 14.23
CA SER A 253 25.96 4.11 13.33
C SER A 253 25.63 4.39 11.87
N SER A 254 26.60 4.94 11.14
CA SER A 254 26.58 5.13 9.69
C SER A 254 26.64 3.81 8.88
N GLN A 255 26.48 2.66 9.54
CA GLN A 255 26.48 1.33 8.95
C GLN A 255 25.06 0.78 8.67
N ASN A 256 24.00 1.45 9.14
CA ASN A 256 22.60 1.00 8.99
C ASN A 256 21.83 1.76 7.89
N GLN A 257 22.50 2.12 6.79
CA GLN A 257 21.89 2.81 5.64
C GLN A 257 22.07 2.03 4.34
N ILE A 258 21.12 2.19 3.42
CA ILE A 258 21.07 1.48 2.13
C ILE A 258 22.32 1.84 1.31
N HIS A 259 23.04 0.83 0.84
CA HIS A 259 24.29 1.00 0.07
C HIS A 259 24.39 -0.01 -1.06
N ILE A 260 25.27 0.26 -2.04
CA ILE A 260 25.52 -0.65 -3.17
C ILE A 260 26.20 -1.93 -2.68
N ALA A 261 25.62 -3.09 -2.99
CA ALA A 261 26.20 -4.37 -2.63
C ALA A 261 27.54 -4.61 -3.36
N LYS A 262 28.46 -5.36 -2.75
CA LYS A 262 29.82 -5.57 -3.28
C LYS A 262 29.82 -6.55 -4.47
N HIS A 263 29.58 -6.04 -5.67
CA HIS A 263 29.71 -6.77 -6.96
C HIS A 263 30.01 -5.81 -8.13
N GLU A 264 30.52 -6.35 -9.24
CA GLU A 264 30.96 -5.57 -10.41
C GLU A 264 29.84 -4.97 -11.28
N GLY A 265 28.58 -5.23 -10.92
CA GLY A 265 27.41 -4.88 -11.74
C GLY A 265 27.18 -5.84 -12.91
N TYR A 266 25.95 -5.91 -13.37
CA TYR A 266 25.51 -6.79 -14.46
C TYR A 266 25.33 -6.04 -15.77
N GLU A 267 25.85 -6.57 -16.88
CA GLU A 267 25.58 -6.03 -18.22
C GLU A 267 24.15 -6.38 -18.66
N ILE A 268 23.46 -5.41 -19.28
CA ILE A 268 22.06 -5.51 -19.70
C ILE A 268 22.03 -5.91 -21.18
N ARG A 269 21.37 -7.03 -21.51
CA ARG A 269 21.37 -7.63 -22.86
C ARG A 269 20.46 -6.93 -23.85
N ASN A 270 19.27 -6.49 -23.42
CA ASN A 270 18.32 -5.74 -24.24
C ASN A 270 17.90 -4.46 -23.50
N GLY A 271 18.67 -3.38 -23.69
CA GLY A 271 18.47 -2.13 -22.96
C GLY A 271 17.08 -1.53 -23.16
N THR A 272 16.59 -1.46 -24.41
CA THR A 272 15.31 -0.81 -24.73
C THR A 272 14.12 -1.52 -24.09
N GLU A 273 14.06 -2.85 -24.17
CA GLU A 273 13.01 -3.66 -23.54
C GLU A 273 13.11 -3.61 -22.00
N PHE A 274 14.34 -3.66 -21.47
CA PHE A 274 14.60 -3.50 -20.05
C PHE A 274 14.10 -2.14 -19.52
N PHE A 275 14.40 -1.02 -20.20
CA PHE A 275 13.96 0.30 -19.78
C PHE A 275 12.45 0.53 -19.98
N HIS A 276 11.85 -0.10 -20.99
CA HIS A 276 10.40 -0.10 -21.16
C HIS A 276 9.71 -0.80 -19.98
N LYS A 277 10.24 -1.96 -19.53
CA LYS A 277 9.64 -2.77 -18.45
C LYS A 277 9.97 -2.26 -17.04
N TYR A 278 11.23 -1.97 -16.74
CA TYR A 278 11.71 -1.64 -15.38
C TYR A 278 11.99 -0.15 -15.17
N GLY A 279 11.94 0.69 -16.21
CA GLY A 279 12.36 2.08 -16.11
C GLY A 279 11.49 2.92 -15.17
N LYS A 280 10.15 2.82 -15.24
CA LYS A 280 9.23 3.53 -14.34
C LYS A 280 9.51 3.15 -12.88
N TYR A 281 9.63 1.86 -12.62
CA TYR A 281 9.97 1.29 -11.31
C TYR A 281 11.28 1.88 -10.76
N MET A 282 12.35 1.84 -11.55
CA MET A 282 13.65 2.37 -11.16
C MET A 282 13.60 3.87 -10.86
N LEU A 283 12.93 4.68 -11.71
CA LEU A 283 12.88 6.12 -11.50
C LEU A 283 12.10 6.49 -10.24
N ILE A 284 10.98 5.82 -9.97
CA ILE A 284 10.22 5.97 -8.72
C ILE A 284 11.10 5.58 -7.53
N LEU A 285 11.75 4.43 -7.58
CA LEU A 285 12.61 3.94 -6.50
C LEU A 285 13.78 4.89 -6.23
N MET A 286 14.44 5.41 -7.26
CA MET A 286 15.61 6.29 -7.12
C MET A 286 15.22 7.67 -6.58
N ARG A 287 14.10 8.23 -7.03
CA ARG A 287 13.51 9.46 -6.45
C ARG A 287 13.11 9.23 -4.99
N ALA A 288 12.56 8.06 -4.67
CA ALA A 288 12.18 7.69 -3.31
C ALA A 288 13.38 7.57 -2.36
N LEU A 289 14.43 6.87 -2.79
CA LEU A 289 15.68 6.75 -2.03
C LEU A 289 16.29 8.13 -1.80
N LYS A 290 16.34 9.00 -2.82
CA LYS A 290 16.84 10.38 -2.69
C LYS A 290 16.10 11.19 -1.62
N MET A 291 14.77 11.08 -1.53
CA MET A 291 13.99 11.79 -0.51
C MET A 291 14.11 11.15 0.88
N GLY A 292 14.19 9.81 0.95
CA GLY A 292 14.40 9.07 2.20
C GLY A 292 15.79 9.28 2.81
N MET A 293 16.79 9.59 1.99
CA MET A 293 18.17 9.89 2.42
C MET A 293 18.37 11.36 2.87
N GLN A 294 17.40 12.26 2.60
CA GLN A 294 17.49 13.68 2.95
C GLN A 294 16.98 14.04 4.36
N THR A 295 16.60 13.06 5.18
CA THR A 295 16.11 13.31 6.54
C THR A 295 17.25 13.63 7.52
N VAL A 296 17.41 14.93 7.79
CA VAL A 296 18.22 15.53 8.87
C VAL A 296 19.73 15.43 8.70
N SER A 297 20.32 16.51 8.19
CA SER A 297 21.67 16.91 8.66
C SER A 297 21.86 18.42 8.63
N ILE A 298 21.65 19.06 9.79
CA ILE A 298 22.44 20.23 10.15
C ILE A 298 23.62 19.71 10.99
N SER A 299 24.83 19.98 10.49
CA SER A 299 26.14 19.93 11.15
C SER A 299 27.03 18.68 11.02
N VAL A 300 28.30 19.00 10.71
CA VAL A 300 29.58 18.27 10.86
C VAL A 300 29.96 17.22 9.78
N PRO A 301 31.17 17.30 9.17
CA PRO A 301 31.54 16.46 8.03
C PRO A 301 32.50 15.30 8.36
N HIS A 302 32.12 14.05 8.09
CA HIS A 302 33.02 13.00 7.56
C HIS A 302 32.31 11.69 7.19
N ILE A 303 32.47 11.24 5.93
CA ILE A 303 32.80 9.86 5.44
C ILE A 303 32.32 9.68 3.98
N PRO A 304 33.09 9.03 3.07
CA PRO A 304 32.88 9.21 1.61
C PRO A 304 31.81 8.32 0.96
N ILE A 305 31.22 7.36 1.69
CA ILE A 305 30.37 6.31 1.09
C ILE A 305 28.97 6.85 0.73
N GLN A 306 28.43 7.76 1.55
CA GLN A 306 27.12 8.40 1.31
C GLN A 306 27.08 9.09 -0.06
N GLN A 307 28.11 9.89 -0.34
CA GLN A 307 28.28 10.59 -1.62
C GLN A 307 28.27 9.66 -2.83
N LEU A 308 28.63 8.38 -2.68
CA LEU A 308 28.76 7.45 -3.81
C LEU A 308 27.44 6.75 -4.14
N VAL A 309 26.54 6.62 -3.16
CA VAL A 309 25.14 6.19 -3.36
C VAL A 309 24.31 7.37 -3.86
N ASP A 310 24.42 8.54 -3.23
CA ASP A 310 23.72 9.77 -3.68
C ASP A 310 24.11 10.16 -5.10
N ALA A 311 25.42 10.26 -5.40
CA ALA A 311 25.87 10.50 -6.77
C ALA A 311 25.44 9.37 -7.72
N GLY A 312 25.43 8.11 -7.27
CA GLY A 312 24.95 6.99 -8.07
C GLY A 312 23.47 7.12 -8.45
N ILE A 313 22.64 7.52 -7.50
CA ILE A 313 21.21 7.83 -7.70
C ILE A 313 21.06 9.03 -8.64
N ASP A 314 21.81 10.11 -8.43
CA ASP A 314 21.76 11.31 -9.28
C ASP A 314 22.19 11.04 -10.73
N PHE A 315 23.28 10.28 -10.93
CA PHE A 315 23.69 9.80 -12.26
C PHE A 315 22.60 8.95 -12.91
N SER A 316 21.96 8.06 -12.14
CA SER A 316 20.90 7.19 -12.65
C SER A 316 19.66 7.98 -13.06
N ILE A 317 19.21 8.94 -12.23
CA ILE A 317 18.05 9.80 -12.51
C ILE A 317 18.34 10.65 -13.76
N SER A 318 19.48 11.34 -13.79
CA SER A 318 19.83 12.23 -14.90
C SER A 318 19.99 11.46 -16.22
N TYR A 319 20.51 10.23 -16.18
CA TYR A 319 20.55 9.35 -17.34
C TYR A 319 19.14 8.91 -17.80
N MET A 320 18.27 8.51 -16.88
CA MET A 320 16.90 8.08 -17.20
C MET A 320 16.06 9.23 -17.80
N GLU A 321 16.24 10.45 -17.27
CA GLU A 321 15.58 11.66 -17.80
C GLU A 321 16.09 11.98 -19.21
N ALA A 322 17.40 11.91 -19.45
CA ALA A 322 17.97 12.11 -20.78
C ALA A 322 17.54 11.00 -21.78
N LEU A 323 17.47 9.74 -21.35
CA LEU A 323 17.01 8.61 -22.15
C LEU A 323 15.53 8.76 -22.55
N SER A 324 14.68 9.34 -21.69
CA SER A 324 13.27 9.59 -22.03
C SER A 324 13.11 10.59 -23.18
N VAL A 325 14.02 11.57 -23.29
CA VAL A 325 14.04 12.57 -24.36
C VAL A 325 14.47 11.95 -25.69
N GLU A 326 15.45 11.05 -25.69
CA GLU A 326 15.94 10.36 -26.89
C GLU A 326 14.94 9.31 -27.42
N TYR A 327 14.18 8.66 -26.53
CA TYR A 327 13.21 7.62 -26.88
C TYR A 327 11.79 8.02 -26.48
N PRO A 328 10.95 8.56 -27.39
CA PRO A 328 9.61 9.02 -27.06
C PRO A 328 8.67 7.95 -26.46
N ALA A 329 8.90 6.67 -26.75
CA ALA A 329 8.21 5.53 -26.12
C ALA A 329 8.47 5.41 -24.60
N LEU A 330 9.50 6.10 -24.10
CA LEU A 330 9.90 6.21 -22.69
C LEU A 330 9.56 7.59 -22.09
N ASN A 331 8.88 8.50 -22.80
CA ASN A 331 8.44 9.78 -22.22
C ASN A 331 7.51 9.60 -21.01
N SER A 332 6.73 8.50 -20.98
CA SER A 332 5.87 8.13 -19.85
C SER A 332 6.64 7.81 -18.57
N LEU A 333 7.97 7.61 -18.60
CA LEU A 333 8.81 7.46 -17.41
C LEU A 333 8.65 8.63 -16.43
N ASN A 334 8.43 9.84 -16.94
CA ASN A 334 8.29 11.04 -16.11
C ASN A 334 6.87 11.24 -15.54
N SER A 335 5.88 10.49 -16.05
CA SER A 335 4.51 10.45 -15.52
C SER A 335 4.43 9.38 -14.43
N ILE A 336 4.47 9.83 -13.17
CA ILE A 336 4.37 8.93 -12.00
C ILE A 336 2.93 8.41 -11.86
N ASP A 337 1.95 9.17 -12.35
CA ASP A 337 0.50 8.95 -12.16
C ASP A 337 -0.02 7.68 -12.86
N GLU A 338 0.71 7.18 -13.86
CA GLU A 338 0.40 5.98 -14.65
C GLU A 338 1.33 4.79 -14.30
N TYR A 339 1.61 4.56 -13.02
CA TYR A 339 2.40 3.41 -12.57
C TYR A 339 1.50 2.26 -12.08
N GLU A 340 1.38 1.21 -12.90
CA GLU A 340 0.55 0.03 -12.62
C GLU A 340 1.15 -0.92 -11.56
N GLY A 341 2.44 -0.81 -11.25
CA GLY A 341 3.14 -1.71 -10.33
C GLY A 341 3.80 -2.89 -11.04
N LEU A 342 5.04 -3.22 -10.68
CA LEU A 342 5.63 -4.51 -11.04
C LEU A 342 5.05 -5.62 -10.15
N GLU A 343 4.81 -6.79 -10.73
CA GLU A 343 4.47 -7.99 -9.98
C GLU A 343 5.73 -8.80 -9.61
N GLY A 344 5.58 -9.75 -8.69
CA GLY A 344 6.64 -10.70 -8.38
C GLY A 344 7.05 -11.57 -9.57
N ALA A 345 6.17 -11.75 -10.56
CA ALA A 345 6.49 -12.40 -11.83
C ALA A 345 7.47 -11.58 -12.68
N ASP A 346 7.36 -10.25 -12.69
CA ASP A 346 8.24 -9.37 -13.45
C ASP A 346 9.63 -9.31 -12.86
N LEU A 347 9.76 -9.27 -11.54
CA LEU A 347 11.06 -9.37 -10.88
C LEU A 347 11.72 -10.74 -11.12
N ARG A 348 10.94 -11.83 -11.27
CA ARG A 348 11.47 -13.13 -11.73
C ARG A 348 12.04 -13.12 -13.13
N GLN A 349 11.57 -12.24 -14.01
CA GLN A 349 12.14 -12.07 -15.34
C GLN A 349 13.38 -11.18 -15.36
N LEU A 350 13.70 -10.43 -14.29
CA LEU A 350 14.85 -9.51 -14.24
C LEU A 350 16.16 -10.20 -14.64
N GLY A 351 16.38 -11.43 -14.16
CA GLY A 351 17.58 -12.22 -14.48
C GLY A 351 17.74 -12.59 -15.96
N THR A 352 16.67 -12.54 -16.77
CA THR A 352 16.74 -12.83 -18.23
C THR A 352 17.36 -11.67 -19.01
N PHE A 353 17.21 -10.44 -18.51
CA PHE A 353 17.80 -9.22 -19.09
C PHE A 353 19.27 -9.04 -18.73
N LEU A 354 19.78 -9.79 -17.73
CA LEU A 354 21.13 -9.63 -17.19
C LEU A 354 22.09 -10.70 -17.72
N GLN A 355 23.32 -10.31 -18.00
CA GLN A 355 24.42 -11.25 -18.23
C GLN A 355 24.95 -11.78 -16.89
N ILE A 356 24.31 -12.84 -16.39
CA ILE A 356 24.72 -13.55 -15.18
C ILE A 356 25.80 -14.57 -15.54
N ASN A 357 26.98 -14.45 -14.93
CA ASN A 357 28.15 -15.31 -15.17
C ASN A 357 28.65 -15.99 -13.88
N ASP A 358 27.72 -16.25 -12.95
CA ASP A 358 27.97 -16.80 -11.62
C ASP A 358 27.41 -18.23 -11.51
N GLN A 359 28.19 -19.15 -10.93
CA GLN A 359 27.79 -20.55 -10.71
C GLN A 359 26.74 -20.67 -9.60
N ASP A 360 26.77 -19.79 -8.59
CA ASP A 360 25.89 -19.83 -7.42
C ASP A 360 24.54 -19.12 -7.65
N ARG A 361 24.36 -18.41 -8.77
CA ARG A 361 23.20 -17.58 -9.11
C ARG A 361 22.85 -16.50 -8.05
N LYS A 362 23.81 -16.02 -7.26
CA LYS A 362 23.56 -15.04 -6.19
C LYS A 362 23.53 -13.62 -6.75
N LEU A 363 22.32 -13.15 -7.12
CA LEU A 363 22.12 -11.79 -7.62
C LEU A 363 22.65 -10.73 -6.64
N GLY A 364 23.66 -9.98 -7.09
CA GLY A 364 24.25 -8.84 -6.38
C GLY A 364 25.11 -9.18 -5.16
N ASN A 365 25.46 -10.46 -4.92
CA ASN A 365 26.05 -10.92 -3.66
C ASN A 365 25.19 -10.55 -2.42
N LEU A 366 23.87 -10.47 -2.61
CA LEU A 366 22.90 -10.22 -1.56
C LEU A 366 22.37 -11.54 -0.97
N TYR A 367 22.05 -11.48 0.31
CA TYR A 367 21.58 -12.59 1.12
C TYR A 367 20.19 -12.25 1.64
N ARG A 368 19.27 -13.20 1.47
CA ARG A 368 17.92 -13.08 1.99
C ARG A 368 17.98 -13.11 3.52
N ILE A 369 17.26 -12.19 4.14
CA ILE A 369 16.97 -12.20 5.57
C ILE A 369 15.46 -12.05 5.77
N THR A 370 14.94 -12.62 6.85
CA THR A 370 13.56 -12.40 7.27
C THR A 370 13.62 -11.71 8.63
N ILE A 371 12.89 -10.62 8.80
CA ILE A 371 12.81 -9.89 10.08
C ILE A 371 11.66 -10.44 10.94
N GLU A 372 11.58 -10.08 12.22
CA GLU A 372 10.63 -10.66 13.20
C GLU A 372 9.14 -10.54 12.79
N THR A 373 8.78 -9.53 12.00
CA THR A 373 7.44 -9.35 11.40
C THR A 373 7.12 -10.34 10.27
N GLY A 374 8.12 -11.08 9.80
CA GLY A 374 8.06 -12.01 8.68
C GLY A 374 8.22 -11.34 7.30
N HIS A 375 8.55 -10.05 7.24
CA HIS A 375 8.96 -9.42 5.97
C HIS A 375 10.36 -9.88 5.57
N VAL A 376 10.59 -9.97 4.26
CA VAL A 376 11.88 -10.32 3.66
C VAL A 376 12.66 -9.04 3.31
N LYS A 377 13.95 -9.03 3.63
CA LYS A 377 14.94 -8.03 3.21
C LYS A 377 16.11 -8.71 2.50
N TRP A 378 16.87 -7.94 1.72
CA TRP A 378 18.08 -8.39 1.03
C TRP A 378 19.29 -7.61 1.50
N VAL A 379 20.23 -8.24 2.20
CA VAL A 379 21.40 -7.55 2.77
C VAL A 379 22.72 -8.12 2.24
N CYS A 380 23.80 -7.34 2.28
CA CYS A 380 25.12 -7.82 1.85
C CYS A 380 25.70 -8.84 2.85
N ILE A 381 26.73 -9.59 2.46
CA ILE A 381 27.35 -10.61 3.31
C ILE A 381 27.84 -10.08 4.68
N ASP A 382 28.28 -8.83 4.76
CA ASP A 382 28.78 -8.24 6.00
C ASP A 382 27.62 -7.99 7.00
N HIS A 383 26.51 -7.43 6.51
CA HIS A 383 25.28 -7.28 7.30
C HIS A 383 24.63 -8.61 7.62
N PHE A 384 24.67 -9.57 6.70
CA PHE A 384 24.20 -10.94 6.95
C PHE A 384 24.96 -11.53 8.14
N ARG A 385 26.29 -11.54 8.12
CA ARG A 385 27.12 -12.01 9.26
C ARG A 385 26.91 -11.21 10.55
N SER A 386 26.56 -9.92 10.45
CA SER A 386 26.26 -9.07 11.62
C SER A 386 24.91 -9.38 12.26
N THR A 387 23.86 -9.62 11.46
CA THR A 387 22.51 -9.98 11.93
C THR A 387 22.47 -11.43 12.41
N TYR A 388 23.14 -12.30 11.66
CA TYR A 388 23.23 -13.73 11.91
C TYR A 388 24.58 -14.04 12.57
N LYS A 389 24.64 -13.90 13.90
CA LYS A 389 25.79 -14.35 14.69
C LYS A 389 26.13 -15.80 14.33
N GLU A 390 27.21 -15.95 13.58
CA GLU A 390 27.58 -17.19 12.89
C GLU A 390 27.73 -18.37 13.86
N THR A 391 28.15 -18.10 15.10
CA THR A 391 28.26 -19.09 16.19
C THR A 391 26.92 -19.60 16.71
N GLU A 392 25.93 -18.73 16.92
CA GLU A 392 24.60 -19.10 17.44
C GLU A 392 23.81 -19.86 16.37
N GLN A 393 23.88 -19.42 15.11
CA GLN A 393 23.26 -20.15 14.00
C GLN A 393 23.93 -21.49 13.72
N LYS A 394 25.27 -21.55 13.77
CA LYS A 394 26.00 -22.80 13.58
C LYS A 394 25.66 -23.84 14.64
N ALA A 395 25.58 -23.45 15.91
CA ALA A 395 25.15 -24.36 16.98
C ALA A 395 23.74 -24.94 16.74
N PHE A 396 22.81 -24.14 16.21
CA PHE A 396 21.48 -24.64 15.82
C PHE A 396 21.55 -25.55 14.58
N ALA A 397 22.31 -25.18 13.55
CA ALA A 397 22.51 -25.98 12.34
C ALA A 397 23.13 -27.35 12.65
N ASP A 398 24.16 -27.38 13.49
CA ASP A 398 24.82 -28.60 13.98
C ASP A 398 23.80 -29.48 14.74
N THR A 399 22.92 -28.88 15.55
CA THR A 399 21.84 -29.60 16.26
C THR A 399 20.83 -30.22 15.29
N VAL A 400 20.46 -29.52 14.21
CA VAL A 400 19.56 -30.06 13.16
C VAL A 400 20.25 -31.20 12.41
N ALA A 401 21.52 -31.03 12.03
CA ALA A 401 22.30 -32.01 11.28
C ALA A 401 22.55 -33.31 12.07
N VAL A 402 22.86 -33.24 13.37
CA VAL A 402 23.00 -34.42 14.26
C VAL A 402 21.70 -35.23 14.34
N ASN A 403 20.56 -34.56 14.17
CA ASN A 403 19.25 -35.17 14.12
C ASN A 403 18.86 -35.71 12.73
N GLY A 404 19.69 -35.53 11.71
CA GLY A 404 19.39 -35.94 10.33
C GLY A 404 18.39 -35.03 9.62
N GLY A 405 18.13 -33.84 10.17
CA GLY A 405 17.33 -32.81 9.51
C GLY A 405 18.16 -31.95 8.56
N ASN A 406 17.46 -31.15 7.75
CA ASN A 406 18.03 -30.11 6.90
C ASN A 406 17.63 -28.73 7.44
N TYR A 407 18.57 -27.79 7.49
CA TYR A 407 18.33 -26.39 7.84
C TYR A 407 18.83 -25.48 6.72
N ASP A 408 17.89 -24.83 6.05
CA ASP A 408 18.19 -23.72 5.15
C ASP A 408 18.24 -22.42 5.96
N SER A 409 19.45 -21.93 6.20
CA SER A 409 19.71 -20.70 6.97
C SER A 409 19.36 -19.41 6.23
N GLN A 410 19.13 -19.44 4.91
CA GLN A 410 18.72 -18.29 4.10
C GLN A 410 17.20 -18.15 4.06
N LEU A 411 16.48 -19.27 3.98
CA LEU A 411 15.03 -19.31 4.04
C LEU A 411 14.52 -19.31 5.49
N GLY A 412 15.36 -19.68 6.45
CA GLY A 412 14.97 -19.94 7.84
C GLY A 412 14.07 -21.16 7.95
N LYS A 413 14.29 -22.17 7.09
CA LYS A 413 13.47 -23.37 6.94
C LYS A 413 14.15 -24.60 7.51
N VAL A 414 13.46 -25.32 8.39
CA VAL A 414 13.92 -26.59 8.97
C VAL A 414 13.00 -27.72 8.49
N ILE A 415 13.58 -28.82 8.03
CA ILE A 415 12.86 -30.08 7.78
C ILE A 415 13.55 -31.16 8.64
N ILE A 416 12.84 -31.75 9.60
CA ILE A 416 13.44 -32.65 10.60
C ILE A 416 12.54 -33.82 10.99
N GLU A 417 13.10 -35.03 10.95
CA GLU A 417 12.49 -36.24 11.49
C GLU A 417 13.17 -36.60 12.81
N LEU A 418 12.53 -36.30 13.93
CA LEU A 418 13.07 -36.64 15.24
C LEU A 418 12.85 -38.12 15.52
N ARG A 419 13.93 -38.83 15.88
CA ARG A 419 13.92 -40.29 16.09
C ARG A 419 13.83 -40.75 17.55
N THR A 420 14.20 -39.90 18.51
CA THR A 420 14.10 -40.23 19.95
C THR A 420 13.69 -39.00 20.76
N ARG A 421 13.07 -39.21 21.93
CA ARG A 421 12.67 -38.12 22.85
C ARG A 421 13.85 -37.27 23.34
N ILE A 422 14.99 -37.90 23.64
CA ILE A 422 16.21 -37.19 24.10
C ILE A 422 16.65 -36.16 23.04
N ARG A 423 16.74 -36.61 21.79
CA ARG A 423 17.03 -35.78 20.62
C ARG A 423 16.00 -34.68 20.39
N ALA A 424 14.73 -34.96 20.70
CA ALA A 424 13.65 -33.98 20.66
C ALA A 424 13.86 -32.85 21.68
N GLU A 425 14.18 -33.19 22.93
CA GLU A 425 14.44 -32.20 23.98
C GLU A 425 15.67 -31.34 23.67
N GLU A 426 16.74 -31.92 23.13
CA GLU A 426 17.91 -31.18 22.63
C GLU A 426 17.50 -30.19 21.52
N PHE A 427 16.75 -30.66 20.52
CA PHE A 427 16.25 -29.82 19.43
C PHE A 427 15.29 -28.72 19.93
N PHE A 428 14.36 -29.02 20.83
CA PHE A 428 13.42 -28.06 21.41
C PHE A 428 14.13 -26.96 22.22
N ASN A 429 15.16 -27.33 22.98
CA ASN A 429 16.01 -26.38 23.71
C ASN A 429 16.84 -25.49 22.77
N ALA A 430 17.23 -25.98 21.60
CA ALA A 430 17.91 -25.19 20.57
C ALA A 430 16.92 -24.29 19.81
N LEU A 431 15.74 -24.80 19.44
CA LEU A 431 14.66 -24.06 18.77
C LEU A 431 14.16 -22.88 19.62
N ALA A 432 14.01 -23.08 20.94
CA ALA A 432 13.64 -22.03 21.89
C ALA A 432 14.69 -20.91 22.05
N LYS A 433 15.88 -21.04 21.45
CA LYS A 433 16.95 -20.03 21.40
C LYS A 433 17.16 -19.49 19.97
N ALA A 434 16.57 -20.13 18.95
CA ALA A 434 16.78 -19.81 17.56
C ALA A 434 15.92 -18.62 17.11
N ARG A 435 16.57 -17.52 16.72
CA ARG A 435 15.91 -16.27 16.31
C ARG A 435 15.47 -16.21 14.84
N HIS A 436 15.89 -17.19 14.02
CA HIS A 436 15.72 -17.17 12.58
C HIS A 436 15.23 -18.52 12.00
N VAL A 437 14.17 -19.08 12.61
CA VAL A 437 13.51 -20.30 12.15
C VAL A 437 12.03 -19.98 12.00
N TYR A 438 11.58 -19.78 10.76
CA TYR A 438 10.24 -19.30 10.43
C TYR A 438 9.34 -20.40 9.89
N ASP A 439 9.90 -21.33 9.13
CA ASP A 439 9.25 -22.48 8.51
C ASP A 439 9.82 -23.77 9.13
N LEU A 440 8.98 -24.54 9.82
CA LEU A 440 9.35 -25.76 10.50
C LEU A 440 8.47 -26.92 10.03
N ASP A 441 9.07 -27.88 9.32
CA ASP A 441 8.50 -29.18 9.02
C ASP A 441 9.09 -30.22 9.98
N ILE A 442 8.26 -30.75 10.87
CA ILE A 442 8.67 -31.62 11.98
C ILE A 442 7.84 -32.91 12.02
N THR A 443 8.55 -34.04 11.99
CA THR A 443 7.97 -35.38 12.11
C THR A 443 8.52 -36.10 13.34
N PHE A 444 7.65 -36.80 14.05
CA PHE A 444 8.02 -37.68 15.17
C PHE A 444 8.01 -39.15 14.71
N ALA A 445 9.17 -39.81 14.70
CA ALA A 445 9.28 -41.23 14.35
C ALA A 445 8.96 -42.19 15.52
N TRP A 446 8.33 -41.69 16.59
CA TRP A 446 7.83 -42.48 17.72
C TRP A 446 6.38 -42.10 18.04
N ASN A 447 5.73 -42.93 18.87
CA ASN A 447 4.37 -42.66 19.33
C ASN A 447 4.34 -41.44 20.27
N CYS A 448 4.13 -40.27 19.67
CA CYS A 448 4.11 -38.98 20.34
C CYS A 448 3.00 -38.92 21.40
N THR A 449 3.32 -38.37 22.57
CA THR A 449 2.44 -38.29 23.75
C THR A 449 2.05 -36.85 24.08
N ARG A 450 1.13 -36.67 25.04
CA ARG A 450 0.76 -35.35 25.57
C ARG A 450 1.98 -34.54 26.04
N ALA A 451 2.89 -35.18 26.78
CA ALA A 451 4.09 -34.51 27.32
C ALA A 451 5.08 -34.11 26.21
N ASP A 452 5.23 -34.94 25.17
CA ASP A 452 6.05 -34.62 23.99
C ASP A 452 5.51 -33.35 23.29
N LEU A 453 4.18 -33.24 23.12
CA LEU A 453 3.54 -32.06 22.53
C LEU A 453 3.56 -30.83 23.45
N GLU A 454 3.44 -30.97 24.77
CA GLU A 454 3.55 -29.84 25.71
C GLU A 454 4.99 -29.28 25.76
N SER A 455 6.01 -30.15 25.66
CA SER A 455 7.41 -29.73 25.51
C SER A 455 7.62 -28.96 24.21
N PHE A 456 7.06 -29.45 23.10
CA PHE A 456 7.11 -28.78 21.80
C PHE A 456 6.37 -27.42 21.81
N GLU A 457 5.16 -27.35 22.37
CA GLU A 457 4.40 -26.09 22.55
C GLU A 457 5.21 -25.04 23.32
N ASN A 458 5.91 -25.46 24.39
CA ASN A 458 6.72 -24.57 25.20
C ASN A 458 8.01 -24.10 24.50
N ALA A 459 8.53 -24.85 23.54
CA ALA A 459 9.60 -24.41 22.65
C ALA A 459 9.09 -23.41 21.61
N LEU A 460 7.93 -23.70 20.99
CA LEU A 460 7.29 -22.81 20.01
C LEU A 460 7.02 -21.42 20.59
N LYS A 461 6.56 -21.33 21.85
CA LYS A 461 6.34 -20.07 22.59
C LYS A 461 7.54 -19.14 22.73
N LYS A 462 8.76 -19.65 22.49
CA LYS A 462 10.03 -18.90 22.57
C LYS A 462 10.73 -18.79 21.22
N SER A 463 10.13 -19.38 20.18
CA SER A 463 10.71 -19.48 18.84
C SER A 463 10.21 -18.36 17.92
N SER A 464 10.85 -18.25 16.75
CA SER A 464 10.45 -17.38 15.64
C SER A 464 9.49 -18.04 14.63
N VAL A 465 8.99 -19.25 14.93
CA VAL A 465 8.20 -20.05 14.00
C VAL A 465 6.86 -19.38 13.71
N SER A 466 6.53 -19.29 12.42
CA SER A 466 5.27 -18.71 11.91
C SER A 466 4.58 -19.58 10.85
N VAL A 467 5.31 -20.51 10.23
CA VAL A 467 4.82 -21.57 9.36
C VAL A 467 5.22 -22.91 9.98
N LEU A 468 4.24 -23.76 10.26
CA LEU A 468 4.46 -25.05 10.91
C LEU A 468 3.81 -26.17 10.09
N ARG A 469 4.60 -27.14 9.62
CA ARG A 469 4.11 -28.46 9.21
C ARG A 469 4.42 -29.45 10.34
N LEU A 470 3.37 -29.95 10.98
CA LEU A 470 3.44 -30.85 12.13
C LEU A 470 2.87 -32.23 11.76
N ASP A 471 3.72 -33.25 11.79
CA ASP A 471 3.32 -34.61 11.44
C ASP A 471 3.02 -35.47 12.68
N LEU A 472 1.75 -35.85 12.82
CA LEU A 472 1.21 -36.63 13.93
C LEU A 472 0.70 -38.01 13.48
N ARG A 473 1.17 -38.53 12.33
CA ARG A 473 0.78 -39.85 11.80
C ARG A 473 0.91 -40.99 12.81
N HIS A 474 1.93 -40.94 13.66
CA HIS A 474 2.22 -41.95 14.67
C HIS A 474 1.74 -41.59 16.08
N PHE A 475 0.99 -40.49 16.26
CA PHE A 475 0.46 -40.13 17.58
C PHE A 475 -0.49 -41.22 18.11
N GLN A 476 -0.24 -41.66 19.36
CA GLN A 476 -1.05 -42.68 20.01
C GLN A 476 -1.68 -42.11 21.28
N ALA A 477 -3.02 -42.00 21.31
CA ALA A 477 -3.72 -41.88 22.58
C ALA A 477 -3.55 -43.20 23.36
N SER A 478 -2.88 -43.17 24.51
CA SER A 478 -2.58 -44.39 25.29
C SER A 478 -3.84 -45.21 25.58
N THR A 479 -3.77 -46.53 25.67
CA THR A 479 -4.97 -47.37 25.93
C THR A 479 -5.65 -47.10 27.28
N ALA A 480 -4.99 -46.43 28.22
CA ALA A 480 -5.60 -45.87 29.44
C ALA A 480 -6.46 -44.60 29.20
N SER A 481 -6.41 -44.00 28.00
CA SER A 481 -7.06 -42.72 27.68
C SER A 481 -8.58 -42.80 27.48
N LYS A 482 -9.23 -43.93 27.81
CA LYS A 482 -10.69 -43.96 27.97
C LYS A 482 -11.17 -43.04 29.11
N LEU A 483 -10.27 -42.65 30.02
CA LEU A 483 -10.53 -41.76 31.15
C LEU A 483 -10.32 -40.26 30.87
N PHE A 484 -9.64 -39.89 29.79
CA PHE A 484 -9.45 -38.48 29.43
C PHE A 484 -10.52 -38.04 28.43
N SER A 485 -11.21 -36.94 28.73
CA SER A 485 -12.24 -36.40 27.83
C SER A 485 -11.63 -36.03 26.47
N THR A 486 -12.39 -36.23 25.39
CA THR A 486 -11.96 -35.94 24.02
C THR A 486 -11.37 -34.53 23.87
N SER A 487 -11.91 -33.56 24.62
CA SER A 487 -11.44 -32.17 24.72
C SER A 487 -9.93 -32.04 24.98
N THR A 488 -9.39 -32.83 25.93
CA THR A 488 -7.97 -32.70 26.35
C THR A 488 -6.95 -33.14 25.30
N ARG A 489 -7.34 -33.95 24.30
CA ARG A 489 -6.43 -34.39 23.22
C ARG A 489 -6.18 -33.30 22.18
N TYR A 490 -7.14 -32.41 21.97
CA TYR A 490 -7.08 -31.33 21.00
C TYR A 490 -6.56 -30.02 21.62
N GLU A 491 -6.61 -29.90 22.94
CA GLU A 491 -6.27 -28.68 23.70
C GLU A 491 -4.89 -28.10 23.35
N ILE A 492 -3.83 -28.92 23.32
CA ILE A 492 -2.47 -28.47 22.98
C ILE A 492 -2.39 -28.00 21.53
N LEU A 493 -3.04 -28.71 20.60
CA LEU A 493 -3.06 -28.32 19.19
C LEU A 493 -3.80 -26.99 19.00
N VAL A 494 -4.90 -26.76 19.73
CA VAL A 494 -5.59 -25.46 19.76
C VAL A 494 -4.69 -24.36 20.35
N ARG A 495 -3.92 -24.63 21.42
CA ARG A 495 -2.94 -23.65 21.95
C ARG A 495 -1.80 -23.32 20.97
N ILE A 496 -1.37 -24.30 20.17
CA ILE A 496 -0.41 -24.08 19.07
C ILE A 496 -1.06 -23.24 17.96
N MET A 497 -2.33 -23.46 17.64
CA MET A 497 -3.08 -22.67 16.65
C MET A 497 -3.40 -21.24 17.11
N GLU A 498 -3.54 -21.01 18.41
CA GLU A 498 -3.74 -19.69 19.02
C GLU A 498 -2.42 -18.91 19.26
N HIS A 499 -1.28 -19.44 18.83
CA HIS A 499 0.01 -18.78 19.04
C HIS A 499 0.16 -17.54 18.13
N THR A 500 0.49 -16.39 18.73
CA THR A 500 0.45 -15.07 18.06
C THR A 500 1.37 -14.90 16.86
N THR A 501 2.42 -15.73 16.73
CA THR A 501 3.34 -15.71 15.59
C THR A 501 2.86 -16.55 14.40
N MET A 502 1.88 -17.43 14.59
CA MET A 502 1.49 -18.40 13.58
C MET A 502 0.66 -17.75 12.46
N LYS A 503 1.15 -17.89 11.23
CA LYS A 503 0.50 -17.43 9.99
C LYS A 503 -0.09 -18.61 9.21
N MET A 504 0.55 -19.78 9.26
CA MET A 504 0.10 -20.98 8.58
C MET A 504 0.45 -22.23 9.37
N ILE A 505 -0.50 -23.15 9.53
CA ILE A 505 -0.28 -24.43 10.20
C ILE A 505 -0.86 -25.53 9.33
N HIS A 506 0.02 -26.45 8.93
CA HIS A 506 -0.35 -27.70 8.32
C HIS A 506 -0.18 -28.84 9.33
N ILE A 507 -1.24 -29.62 9.60
CA ILE A 507 -1.13 -30.79 10.49
C ILE A 507 -1.47 -32.06 9.71
N VAL A 508 -0.53 -33.01 9.69
CA VAL A 508 -0.79 -34.37 9.21
C VAL A 508 -1.36 -35.17 10.37
N LEU A 509 -2.65 -35.50 10.29
CA LEU A 509 -3.41 -36.17 11.34
C LEU A 509 -3.47 -37.67 11.09
N SER A 510 -3.36 -38.43 12.18
CA SER A 510 -3.79 -39.83 12.23
C SER A 510 -5.31 -39.92 12.39
N LYS A 511 -5.88 -41.11 12.13
CA LYS A 511 -7.31 -41.40 12.31
C LYS A 511 -7.86 -41.12 13.72
N ASP A 512 -7.00 -40.99 14.73
CA ASP A 512 -7.43 -40.69 16.11
C ASP A 512 -7.99 -39.26 16.28
N PHE A 513 -7.78 -38.38 15.28
CA PHE A 513 -8.13 -36.94 15.31
C PHE A 513 -9.30 -36.54 14.37
N ILE A 514 -10.14 -37.49 13.93
CA ILE A 514 -11.28 -37.25 13.02
C ILE A 514 -12.36 -36.27 13.52
N LYS A 515 -12.29 -35.70 14.74
CA LYS A 515 -13.29 -34.73 15.24
C LYS A 515 -12.80 -33.29 15.13
N LEU A 516 -12.76 -32.77 13.91
CA LEU A 516 -12.25 -31.43 13.56
C LEU A 516 -12.96 -30.27 14.28
N HIS A 517 -14.18 -30.46 14.77
CA HIS A 517 -14.86 -29.43 15.57
C HIS A 517 -14.15 -29.12 16.90
N ASN A 518 -13.25 -29.99 17.37
CA ASN A 518 -12.40 -29.73 18.54
C ASN A 518 -11.05 -29.08 18.16
N LEU A 519 -10.72 -29.02 16.85
CA LEU A 519 -9.56 -28.33 16.29
C LEU A 519 -9.99 -26.97 15.75
N GLN A 520 -10.45 -26.11 16.66
CA GLN A 520 -10.83 -24.74 16.37
C GLN A 520 -10.18 -23.79 17.40
N PRO A 521 -9.43 -22.77 16.94
CA PRO A 521 -9.08 -21.61 17.76
C PRO A 521 -10.34 -20.99 18.41
N LYS A 522 -10.24 -20.65 19.70
CA LYS A 522 -11.32 -19.98 20.45
C LYS A 522 -11.18 -18.46 20.44
N ARG A 523 -10.06 -17.92 19.94
CA ARG A 523 -9.75 -16.49 19.88
C ARG A 523 -9.93 -15.94 18.47
N SER A 524 -10.63 -14.81 18.36
CA SER A 524 -11.00 -14.18 17.08
C SER A 524 -9.90 -13.32 16.45
N THR A 525 -8.69 -13.28 17.02
CA THR A 525 -7.60 -12.37 16.62
C THR A 525 -6.59 -13.09 15.72
N CYS A 526 -6.61 -12.78 14.42
CA CYS A 526 -5.67 -13.30 13.41
C CYS A 526 -5.53 -14.83 13.42
N SER A 527 -6.54 -15.54 12.88
CA SER A 527 -6.46 -16.99 12.70
C SER A 527 -5.40 -17.35 11.64
N PRO A 528 -4.48 -18.29 11.92
CA PRO A 528 -3.57 -18.80 10.89
C PRO A 528 -4.35 -19.52 9.79
N LYS A 529 -3.79 -19.57 8.57
CA LYS A 529 -4.28 -20.47 7.52
C LYS A 529 -4.10 -21.92 7.99
N LEU A 530 -5.20 -22.57 8.38
CA LEU A 530 -5.20 -23.96 8.82
C LEU A 530 -5.36 -24.90 7.62
N SER A 531 -4.50 -25.92 7.58
CA SER A 531 -4.49 -26.99 6.59
C SER A 531 -4.37 -28.34 7.30
N PHE A 532 -5.24 -29.30 6.98
CA PHE A 532 -5.14 -30.66 7.53
C PHE A 532 -4.96 -31.69 6.42
N GLU A 533 -4.08 -32.65 6.64
CA GLU A 533 -3.87 -33.83 5.82
C GLU A 533 -4.22 -35.09 6.62
N LEU A 534 -5.05 -35.98 6.07
CA LEU A 534 -5.37 -37.26 6.70
C LEU A 534 -4.59 -38.38 6.04
N ALA A 535 -3.64 -38.92 6.79
CA ALA A 535 -2.63 -39.81 6.27
C ALA A 535 -2.98 -41.29 6.48
N LEU A 536 -3.65 -41.82 5.44
CA LEU A 536 -3.69 -43.22 4.99
C LEU A 536 -4.35 -44.30 5.87
N GLY A 537 -4.93 -45.26 5.14
CA GLY A 537 -5.41 -46.54 5.64
C GLY A 537 -6.93 -46.59 5.78
N SER A 538 -7.64 -46.81 4.66
CA SER A 538 -9.07 -47.11 4.57
C SER A 538 -9.89 -46.46 5.71
N VAL A 539 -10.09 -45.14 5.63
CA VAL A 539 -10.98 -44.44 6.57
C VAL A 539 -12.36 -45.08 6.41
N GLY A 540 -12.77 -45.89 7.39
CA GLY A 540 -14.04 -46.59 7.33
C GLY A 540 -15.19 -45.59 7.17
N SER A 541 -16.29 -45.99 6.52
CA SER A 541 -17.40 -45.07 6.24
C SER A 541 -17.91 -44.34 7.50
N SER A 542 -17.82 -44.98 8.68
CA SER A 542 -18.08 -44.36 9.99
C SER A 542 -17.13 -43.23 10.39
N ASP A 543 -15.83 -43.40 10.15
CA ASP A 543 -14.79 -42.43 10.53
C ASP A 543 -14.81 -41.23 9.59
N LEU A 544 -15.06 -41.49 8.30
CA LEU A 544 -15.24 -40.46 7.28
C LEU A 544 -16.53 -39.67 7.53
N LEU A 545 -17.64 -40.34 7.84
CA LEU A 545 -18.89 -39.67 8.22
C LEU A 545 -18.72 -38.80 9.48
N THR A 546 -17.92 -39.25 10.45
CA THR A 546 -17.57 -38.47 11.65
C THR A 546 -16.75 -37.23 11.30
N LEU A 547 -15.72 -37.39 10.44
CA LEU A 547 -14.90 -36.29 9.93
C LEU A 547 -15.76 -35.22 9.25
N VAL A 548 -16.59 -35.66 8.31
CA VAL A 548 -17.40 -34.81 7.45
C VAL A 548 -18.49 -34.09 8.25
N ASN A 549 -19.14 -34.77 9.20
CA ASN A 549 -20.05 -34.09 10.13
C ASN A 549 -19.32 -33.09 11.05
N SER A 550 -18.04 -33.29 11.36
CA SER A 550 -17.23 -32.32 12.09
C SER A 550 -16.71 -31.15 11.25
N LEU A 551 -16.70 -31.29 9.92
CA LEU A 551 -16.39 -30.22 8.97
C LEU A 551 -17.54 -29.21 8.88
N LYS A 552 -18.80 -29.66 8.97
CA LYS A 552 -20.00 -28.79 8.97
C LYS A 552 -19.94 -27.65 9.99
N THR A 553 -19.36 -27.91 11.15
CA THR A 553 -19.24 -26.94 12.24
C THR A 553 -17.84 -26.33 12.36
N ASN A 554 -16.90 -26.63 11.45
CA ASN A 554 -15.57 -26.03 11.47
C ASN A 554 -15.53 -24.70 10.70
N THR A 555 -15.18 -23.63 11.42
CA THR A 555 -15.17 -22.23 10.96
C THR A 555 -13.75 -21.67 10.73
N THR A 556 -12.73 -22.53 10.68
CA THR A 556 -11.31 -22.08 10.64
C THR A 556 -10.42 -22.88 9.69
N LEU A 557 -10.86 -24.06 9.24
CA LEU A 557 -10.12 -24.90 8.31
C LEU A 557 -10.23 -24.40 6.87
N THR A 558 -9.13 -23.89 6.32
CA THR A 558 -9.08 -23.38 4.94
C THR A 558 -8.71 -24.43 3.90
N THR A 559 -7.97 -25.47 4.29
CA THR A 559 -7.53 -26.53 3.35
C THR A 559 -7.65 -27.92 3.96
N LEU A 560 -8.28 -28.85 3.24
CA LEU A 560 -8.41 -30.25 3.64
C LEU A 560 -7.86 -31.16 2.54
N ASN A 561 -6.90 -32.01 2.89
CA ASN A 561 -6.30 -33.00 2.00
C ASN A 561 -6.73 -34.42 2.39
N LEU A 562 -7.56 -35.02 1.54
CA LEU A 562 -8.05 -36.41 1.65
C LEU A 562 -7.45 -37.33 0.57
N ARG A 563 -6.48 -36.85 -0.21
CA ARG A 563 -5.90 -37.57 -1.36
C ARG A 563 -5.39 -38.95 -0.94
N GLY A 564 -5.90 -40.00 -1.57
CA GLY A 564 -5.51 -41.39 -1.28
C GLY A 564 -6.30 -42.08 -0.16
N ASN A 565 -7.41 -41.48 0.30
CA ASN A 565 -8.39 -42.15 1.15
C ASN A 565 -9.57 -42.68 0.30
N GLU A 566 -10.10 -43.85 0.66
CA GLU A 566 -11.29 -44.41 0.02
C GLU A 566 -12.55 -43.73 0.57
N ILE A 567 -13.16 -42.85 -0.21
CA ILE A 567 -14.28 -42.01 0.22
C ILE A 567 -15.63 -42.72 0.05
N GLY A 568 -15.79 -43.50 -1.01
CA GLY A 568 -17.05 -44.19 -1.35
C GLY A 568 -18.23 -43.24 -1.64
N ASN A 569 -19.37 -43.82 -2.04
CA ASN A 569 -20.56 -43.04 -2.38
C ASN A 569 -21.14 -42.30 -1.16
N GLU A 570 -21.17 -42.99 -0.02
CA GLU A 570 -21.69 -42.46 1.25
C GLU A 570 -20.85 -41.27 1.76
N GLY A 571 -19.52 -41.38 1.70
CA GLY A 571 -18.61 -40.31 2.06
C GLY A 571 -18.66 -39.13 1.11
N ALA A 572 -18.84 -39.38 -0.20
CA ALA A 572 -19.01 -38.32 -1.20
C ALA A 572 -20.33 -37.55 -1.00
N GLN A 573 -21.43 -38.25 -0.74
CA GLN A 573 -22.72 -37.64 -0.41
C GLN A 573 -22.63 -36.81 0.88
N ALA A 574 -22.00 -37.36 1.92
CA ALA A 574 -21.78 -36.63 3.17
C ALA A 574 -20.91 -35.37 2.94
N LEU A 575 -19.83 -35.48 2.15
CA LEU A 575 -18.94 -34.35 1.83
C LEU A 575 -19.71 -33.23 1.13
N SER A 576 -20.51 -33.57 0.11
CA SER A 576 -21.42 -32.63 -0.54
C SER A 576 -22.31 -31.88 0.46
N GLU A 577 -22.94 -32.61 1.39
CA GLU A 577 -23.78 -31.99 2.43
C GLU A 577 -22.99 -31.15 3.45
N ALA A 578 -21.69 -31.42 3.64
CA ALA A 578 -20.84 -30.61 4.53
C ALA A 578 -20.33 -29.34 3.87
N LEU A 579 -20.02 -29.40 2.57
CA LEU A 579 -19.53 -28.26 1.78
C LEU A 579 -20.63 -27.22 1.54
N LYS A 580 -21.91 -27.64 1.44
CA LYS A 580 -23.06 -26.72 1.38
C LYS A 580 -23.14 -25.75 2.57
N THR A 581 -22.66 -26.15 3.75
CA THR A 581 -22.75 -25.33 4.98
C THR A 581 -21.41 -24.77 5.44
N ASN A 582 -20.29 -25.31 4.97
CA ASN A 582 -18.97 -24.81 5.35
C ASN A 582 -18.54 -23.66 4.43
N THR A 583 -18.42 -22.45 5.00
CA THR A 583 -18.06 -21.22 4.28
C THR A 583 -16.56 -20.87 4.36
N THR A 584 -15.74 -21.70 5.00
CA THR A 584 -14.34 -21.36 5.34
C THR A 584 -13.31 -22.25 4.65
N LEU A 585 -13.69 -23.43 4.18
CA LEU A 585 -12.87 -24.31 3.38
C LEU A 585 -12.75 -23.80 1.93
N THR A 586 -11.56 -23.34 1.54
CA THR A 586 -11.29 -22.82 0.19
C THR A 586 -10.59 -23.84 -0.72
N THR A 587 -9.99 -24.89 -0.16
CA THR A 587 -9.26 -25.92 -0.92
C THR A 587 -9.57 -27.31 -0.39
N LEU A 588 -10.07 -28.19 -1.26
CA LEU A 588 -10.30 -29.61 -0.97
C LEU A 588 -9.55 -30.48 -1.98
N ASN A 589 -8.58 -31.26 -1.51
CA ASN A 589 -7.81 -32.17 -2.35
C ASN A 589 -8.36 -33.60 -2.22
N LEU A 590 -8.95 -34.10 -3.31
CA LEU A 590 -9.42 -35.48 -3.47
C LEU A 590 -8.50 -36.23 -4.48
N ARG A 591 -8.68 -37.54 -4.65
CA ARG A 591 -8.00 -38.34 -5.69
C ARG A 591 -9.02 -39.07 -6.54
#